data_AF-A0A1I4A699-F1
#
_entry.id   AF-A0A1I4A699-F1
#
_cell.length_a   1.000
_cell.length_b   1.000
_cell.length_c   1.000
_cell.angle_alpha   90.00
_cell.angle_beta   90.00
_cell.angle_gamma   90.00
#
_symmetry.space_group_name_H-M   'P 1'
#
loop_
_entity.id
_entity.type
_entity.pdbx_description
1 polymer ?
#
loop_
_entity_poly.entity_id
_entity_poly.type
_entity_poly.pdbx_seq_one_letter_code
_entity_poly.pdbx_strand_id
1 'polypeptide(L)'
;MKYLYCLMMLCLMSSLAIADDLERNTITSCAYQAGTAYEIQKIRQTEGDDWTTFEEKIKSIYKDTQGRKDILTIGHRVYIYPVDTPLDEVHDDIFQACVERQRGTEPLI
;
A
#
# COMPACT_ATOMS: atom_id res chain seq x y z
N MET A 1 -6.18 -5.75 -50.46
CA MET A 1 -7.20 -6.51 -49.70
C MET A 1 -6.61 -7.19 -48.46
N LYS A 2 -5.64 -8.11 -48.57
CA LYS A 2 -5.07 -8.86 -47.44
C LYS A 2 -4.47 -8.01 -46.29
N TYR A 3 -3.79 -6.91 -46.62
CA TYR A 3 -3.19 -6.00 -45.62
C TYR A 3 -4.22 -5.14 -44.88
N LEU A 4 -5.37 -4.86 -45.49
CA LEU A 4 -6.45 -4.09 -44.88
C LEU A 4 -7.14 -4.88 -43.75
N TYR A 5 -7.30 -6.19 -43.95
CA TYR A 5 -7.82 -7.10 -42.92
C TYR A 5 -6.84 -7.29 -41.76
N CYS A 6 -5.53 -7.35 -42.03
CA CYS A 6 -4.52 -7.36 -40.96
C CYS A 6 -4.53 -6.07 -40.15
N LEU A 7 -4.66 -4.90 -40.81
CA LEU A 7 -4.71 -3.61 -40.13
C LEU A 7 -5.96 -3.49 -39.24
N MET A 8 -7.13 -3.92 -39.74
CA MET A 8 -8.36 -3.92 -38.93
C MET A 8 -8.28 -4.88 -37.74
N MET A 9 -7.73 -6.10 -37.92
CA MET A 9 -7.51 -7.03 -36.80
C MET A 9 -6.54 -6.47 -35.75
N LEU A 10 -5.49 -5.75 -36.18
CA LEU A 10 -4.55 -5.12 -35.25
C LEU A 10 -5.22 -4.02 -34.41
N CYS A 11 -6.10 -3.21 -35.02
CA CYS A 11 -6.85 -2.16 -34.31
C CYS A 11 -7.88 -2.71 -33.32
N LEU A 12 -8.53 -3.84 -33.64
CA LEU A 12 -9.49 -4.50 -32.76
C LEU A 12 -8.84 -5.10 -31.49
N MET A 13 -7.57 -5.49 -31.57
CA MET A 13 -6.82 -6.02 -30.42
C MET A 13 -6.32 -4.91 -29.49
N SER A 14 -6.08 -3.70 -30.00
CA SER A 14 -5.64 -2.56 -29.18
C SER A 14 -6.72 -2.00 -28.24
N SER A 15 -8.01 -2.21 -28.53
CA SER A 15 -9.10 -1.71 -27.67
C SER A 15 -9.44 -2.63 -26.49
N LEU A 16 -8.84 -3.82 -26.41
CA LEU A 16 -9.05 -4.76 -25.30
C LEU A 16 -8.08 -4.56 -24.14
N ALA A 17 -7.04 -3.74 -24.31
CA ALA A 17 -6.15 -3.34 -23.23
C ALA A 17 -6.75 -2.16 -22.45
N ILE A 18 -7.90 -2.37 -21.82
CA ILE A 18 -8.37 -1.47 -20.76
C ILE A 18 -7.56 -1.86 -19.52
N ALA A 19 -6.40 -1.23 -19.34
CA ALA A 19 -5.78 -1.20 -18.02
C ALA A 19 -6.72 -0.37 -17.13
N ASP A 20 -7.20 -0.93 -16.01
CA ASP A 20 -7.89 -0.14 -15.01
C ASP A 20 -7.00 1.04 -14.63
N ASP A 21 -7.43 2.25 -14.99
CA ASP A 21 -6.70 3.49 -14.74
C ASP A 21 -6.72 3.73 -13.22
N LEU A 22 -5.78 3.09 -12.51
CA LEU A 22 -5.52 3.44 -11.13
C LEU A 22 -4.89 4.82 -11.18
N GLU A 23 -5.65 5.85 -10.79
CA GLU A 23 -5.16 7.22 -10.79
C GLU A 23 -3.75 7.26 -10.17
N ARG A 24 -2.81 7.96 -10.81
CA ARG A 24 -1.42 8.10 -10.35
C ARG A 24 -1.32 8.51 -8.87
N ASN A 25 -2.28 9.30 -8.39
CA ASN A 25 -2.36 9.73 -6.99
C ASN A 25 -2.61 8.55 -6.05
N THR A 26 -3.43 7.59 -6.46
CA THR A 26 -3.71 6.33 -5.75
C THR A 26 -2.45 5.52 -5.58
N ILE A 27 -1.70 5.27 -6.66
CA ILE A 27 -0.42 4.53 -6.62
C ILE A 27 0.56 5.22 -5.67
N THR A 28 0.68 6.54 -5.77
CA THR A 28 1.61 7.32 -4.94
C THR A 28 1.25 7.22 -3.45
N SER A 29 -0.04 7.29 -3.12
CA SER A 29 -0.51 7.17 -1.74
C SER A 29 -0.34 5.76 -1.16
N CYS A 30 -0.53 4.71 -1.97
CA CYS A 30 -0.33 3.33 -1.53
C CYS A 30 1.15 2.99 -1.38
N ALA A 31 2.02 3.52 -2.24
CA ALA A 31 3.47 3.40 -2.07
C ALA A 31 3.95 4.06 -0.78
N TYR A 32 3.40 5.22 -0.41
CA TYR A 32 3.70 5.87 0.87
C TYR A 32 3.29 5.00 2.07
N GLN A 33 2.09 4.41 2.05
CA GLN A 33 1.61 3.52 3.11
C GLN A 33 2.50 2.28 3.25
N ALA A 34 2.82 1.61 2.14
CA ALA A 34 3.64 0.41 2.11
C ALA A 34 5.08 0.68 2.56
N GLY A 35 5.70 1.77 2.08
CA GLY A 35 7.05 2.15 2.51
C GLY A 35 7.11 2.52 4.00
N THR A 36 6.08 3.19 4.52
CA THR A 36 5.98 3.48 5.95
C THR A 36 5.81 2.19 6.76
N ALA A 37 4.98 1.25 6.28
CA ALA A 37 4.76 -0.02 6.94
C ALA A 37 6.05 -0.87 7.03
N TYR A 38 6.84 -0.89 5.95
CA TYR A 38 8.16 -1.53 5.90
C TYR A 38 9.08 -1.01 7.03
N GLU A 39 9.21 0.32 7.15
CA GLU A 39 10.09 0.90 8.16
C GLU A 39 9.56 0.68 9.59
N ILE A 40 8.24 0.70 9.79
CA ILE A 40 7.65 0.39 11.11
C ILE A 40 7.93 -1.06 11.50
N GLN A 41 7.73 -2.02 10.59
CA GLN A 41 8.00 -3.43 10.89
C GLN A 41 9.49 -3.66 11.17
N LYS A 42 10.37 -3.00 10.41
CA LYS A 42 11.82 -3.03 10.65
C LYS A 42 12.18 -2.48 12.03
N ILE A 43 11.64 -1.32 12.40
CA ILE A 43 11.84 -0.73 13.73
C ILE A 43 11.35 -1.70 14.80
N ARG A 44 10.16 -2.27 14.64
CA ARG A 44 9.56 -3.25 15.56
C ARG A 44 10.43 -4.51 15.72
N GLN A 45 10.98 -5.04 14.63
CA GLN A 45 11.92 -6.18 14.66
C GLN A 45 13.23 -5.85 15.35
N THR A 46 13.69 -4.60 15.27
CA THR A 46 14.95 -4.17 15.90
C THR A 46 14.80 -3.75 17.36
N GLU A 47 13.70 -3.09 17.71
CA GLU A 47 13.50 -2.49 19.04
C GLU A 47 12.66 -3.39 19.95
N GLY A 48 11.81 -4.26 19.38
CA GLY A 48 10.94 -5.15 20.15
C GLY A 48 9.78 -4.43 20.85
N ASP A 49 9.47 -3.19 20.43
CA ASP A 49 8.38 -2.41 20.98
C ASP A 49 7.02 -3.10 20.77
N ASP A 50 6.15 -2.95 21.77
CA ASP A 50 4.71 -3.17 21.60
C ASP A 50 4.01 -1.93 21.04
N TRP A 51 2.73 -2.08 20.70
CA TRP A 51 1.95 -1.01 20.10
C TRP A 51 1.93 0.25 20.97
N THR A 52 1.73 0.09 22.29
CA THR A 52 1.65 1.22 23.23
C THR A 52 2.95 2.00 23.27
N THR A 53 4.09 1.31 23.35
CA THR A 53 5.41 1.95 23.37
C THR A 53 5.69 2.70 22.08
N PHE A 54 5.39 2.09 20.93
CA PHE A 54 5.54 2.74 19.63
C PHE A 54 4.64 3.97 19.49
N GLU A 55 3.37 3.86 19.89
CA GLU A 55 2.41 4.97 19.84
C GLU A 55 2.89 6.16 20.69
N GLU A 56 3.40 5.92 21.89
CA GLU A 56 3.96 6.94 22.76
C GLU A 56 5.21 7.61 22.15
N LYS A 57 6.12 6.82 21.58
CA LYS A 57 7.31 7.34 20.86
C LYS A 57 6.88 8.26 19.72
N ILE A 58 5.96 7.84 18.85
CA ILE A 58 5.46 8.66 17.74
C ILE A 58 4.81 9.95 18.24
N LYS A 59 3.99 9.90 19.31
CA LYS A 59 3.36 11.09 19.91
C LYS A 59 4.36 12.04 20.54
N SER A 60 5.51 11.55 21.03
CA SER A 60 6.57 12.36 21.62
C SER A 60 7.42 13.10 20.58
N ILE A 61 7.64 12.48 19.41
CA ILE A 61 8.49 13.01 18.34
C ILE A 61 7.69 13.96 17.42
N TYR A 62 6.46 13.58 17.07
CA TYR A 62 5.66 14.28 16.08
C TYR A 62 4.55 15.13 16.71
N LYS A 63 4.39 16.36 16.20
CA LYS A 63 3.25 17.23 16.52
C LYS A 63 1.93 16.58 16.11
N ASP A 64 0.83 17.05 16.68
CA ASP A 64 -0.52 16.60 16.31
C ASP A 64 -0.94 17.12 14.92
N THR A 65 -0.47 16.43 13.89
CA THR A 65 -0.74 16.74 12.48
C THR A 65 -1.29 15.52 11.75
N GLN A 66 -1.78 15.72 10.53
CA GLN A 66 -2.23 14.62 9.68
C GLN A 66 -1.14 13.56 9.48
N GLY A 67 0.11 13.97 9.25
CA GLY A 67 1.22 13.03 9.09
C GLY A 67 1.43 12.12 10.31
N ARG A 68 1.24 12.63 11.54
CA ARG A 68 1.27 11.79 12.74
C ARG A 68 0.12 10.77 12.74
N LYS A 69 -1.08 11.21 12.40
CA LYS A 69 -2.27 10.34 12.33
C LYS A 69 -2.10 9.26 11.26
N ASP A 70 -1.49 9.59 10.12
CA ASP A 70 -1.21 8.65 9.04
C ASP A 70 -0.21 7.58 9.50
N ILE A 71 0.90 7.98 10.14
CA ILE A 71 1.89 7.05 10.71
C ILE A 71 1.23 6.10 11.73
N LEU A 72 0.42 6.64 12.66
CA LEU A 72 -0.27 5.82 13.66
C LEU A 72 -1.28 4.85 13.01
N THR A 73 -2.00 5.30 11.98
CA THR A 73 -2.95 4.45 11.26
C THR A 73 -2.25 3.29 10.54
N ILE A 74 -1.14 3.58 9.86
CA ILE A 74 -0.32 2.56 9.19
C ILE A 74 0.31 1.63 10.23
N GLY A 75 0.87 2.19 11.30
CA GLY A 75 1.45 1.42 12.39
C GLY A 75 0.46 0.44 13.00
N HIS A 76 -0.76 0.88 13.30
CA HIS A 76 -1.77 -0.01 13.86
C HIS A 76 -2.06 -1.23 12.97
N ARG A 77 -1.99 -1.08 11.63
CA ARG A 77 -2.09 -2.21 10.69
C ARG A 77 -0.88 -3.13 10.76
N VAL A 78 0.33 -2.58 10.84
CA VAL A 78 1.57 -3.37 10.97
C VAL A 78 1.60 -4.20 12.27
N TYR A 79 1.08 -3.65 13.36
CA TYR A 79 1.08 -4.34 14.66
C TYR A 79 0.13 -5.55 14.75
N ILE A 80 -0.70 -5.79 13.73
CA ILE A 80 -1.51 -7.01 13.59
C ILE A 80 -0.64 -8.19 13.13
N TYR A 81 0.41 -7.93 12.36
CA TYR A 81 1.31 -8.97 11.86
C TYR A 81 2.17 -9.54 13.01
N PRO A 82 2.60 -10.81 12.92
CA PRO A 82 3.71 -11.33 13.71
C PRO A 82 4.96 -10.43 13.61
N VAL A 83 5.76 -10.39 14.68
CA VAL A 83 7.00 -9.59 14.70
C VAL A 83 8.00 -10.10 13.66
N ASP A 84 8.03 -11.40 13.41
CA ASP A 84 8.93 -12.06 12.48
C ASP A 84 8.46 -12.07 11.02
N THR A 85 7.28 -11.49 10.72
CA THR A 85 6.83 -11.36 9.33
C THR A 85 7.86 -10.58 8.49
N PRO A 86 8.29 -11.12 7.34
CA PRO A 86 9.23 -10.45 6.44
C PRO A 86 8.80 -9.03 6.07
N LEU A 87 9.78 -8.13 5.94
CA LEU A 87 9.50 -6.71 5.69
C LEU A 87 8.85 -6.46 4.33
N ASP A 88 9.25 -7.22 3.32
CA ASP A 88 8.70 -7.21 1.96
C ASP A 88 7.27 -7.76 1.93
N GLU A 89 6.98 -8.80 2.71
CA GLU A 89 5.61 -9.30 2.87
C GLU A 89 4.68 -8.24 3.49
N VAL A 90 5.09 -7.59 4.59
CA VAL A 90 4.31 -6.48 5.19
C VAL A 90 4.14 -5.32 4.21
N HIS A 91 5.18 -4.99 3.44
CA HIS A 91 5.11 -3.94 2.42
C HIS A 91 4.06 -4.29 1.35
N ASP A 92 4.16 -5.48 0.76
CA ASP A 92 3.33 -5.89 -0.37
C ASP A 92 1.86 -6.05 0.05
N ASP A 93 1.61 -6.61 1.23
CA ASP A 93 0.25 -6.77 1.75
C ASP A 93 -0.40 -5.41 2.04
N ILE A 94 0.33 -4.46 2.64
CA ILE A 94 -0.19 -3.11 2.89
C ILE A 94 -0.41 -2.34 1.58
N PHE A 95 0.49 -2.52 0.59
CA PHE A 95 0.31 -1.92 -0.73
C PHE A 95 -0.96 -2.46 -1.39
N GLN A 96 -1.12 -3.78 -1.43
CA GLN A 96 -2.26 -4.45 -2.04
C GLN A 96 -3.56 -4.07 -1.34
N ALA A 97 -3.60 -4.12 0.00
CA ALA A 97 -4.77 -3.72 0.77
C ALA A 97 -5.15 -2.25 0.54
N CYS A 98 -4.17 -1.35 0.36
CA CYS A 98 -4.44 0.03 -0.01
C CYS A 98 -5.06 0.13 -1.42
N VAL A 99 -4.49 -0.56 -2.41
CA VAL A 99 -5.02 -0.56 -3.78
C VAL A 99 -6.45 -1.09 -3.81
N GLU A 100 -6.72 -2.17 -3.09
CA GLU A 100 -8.06 -2.74 -2.96
C GLU A 100 -9.03 -1.78 -2.29
N ARG A 101 -8.60 -1.09 -1.22
CA ARG A 101 -9.46 -0.09 -0.54
C ARG A 101 -9.83 1.04 -1.49
N GLN A 102 -8.89 1.50 -2.30
CA GLN A 102 -9.10 2.57 -3.28
C GLN A 102 -10.04 2.14 -4.42
N ARG A 103 -10.11 0.84 -4.69
CA ARG A 103 -11.07 0.23 -5.62
C ARG A 103 -12.40 -0.16 -4.96
N GLY A 104 -12.52 -0.04 -3.64
CA GLY A 104 -13.68 -0.51 -2.87
C GLY A 104 -13.78 -2.03 -2.78
N THR A 105 -12.66 -2.74 -2.92
CA THR A 105 -12.57 -4.21 -2.93
C THR A 105 -11.79 -4.80 -1.76
N GLU A 106 -11.30 -3.98 -0.81
CA GLU A 106 -10.65 -4.49 0.41
C GLU A 106 -11.69 -5.31 1.21
N PRO A 107 -11.40 -6.57 1.57
CA PRO A 107 -12.31 -7.39 2.36
C PRO A 107 -12.68 -6.69 3.68
N LEU A 108 -13.95 -6.77 4.06
CA LEU A 108 -14.38 -6.37 5.41
C LEU A 108 -13.89 -7.44 6.39
N ILE A 109 -12.92 -7.07 7.22
CA ILE A 109 -12.44 -7.87 8.34
C ILE A 109 -13.24 -7.51 9.58
#